data_AF-A0A534R6H8-F1
#
_entry.id   AF-A0A534R6H8-F1
#
_cell.length_a   1.000
_cell.length_b   1.000
_cell.length_c   1.000
_cell.angle_alpha   90.00
_cell.angle_beta   90.00
_cell.angle_gamma   90.00
#
_symmetry.space_group_name_H-M   'P 1'
#
loop_
_entity.id
_entity.type
_entity.pdbx_description
1 polymer ?
#
loop_
_entity_poly.entity_id
_entity_poly.type
_entity_poly.pdbx_seq_one_letter_code
_entity_poly.pdbx_strand_id
1 'polypeptide(L)'
;MAARQQGLLSPHGGPRIRQRTHRARGPAVGRGQPELRRLRDRRDPLLPRGPRPGHRGAAHQRGGILDEAPAAAARRRSREGTGRALPPRGDRALDVPPACRPGTAAVAALVVGVAVLLALRGYAQTAAAFRPADEAPPLLGPRVRAWYKGVLAPFEDQLVVWGVRPDLLTYAQLGVSVLAGAAFWAGWIFVAGWLTILAGTLDILDGGVARRNGAAGPRGALIDSVVDRYSEFATFLGLGAFFRESWVLLAVAAAAFTSLMVSYTRARAEALGVALSAGRAQRPERYVVLGFGAWLSGLVAHLACPLLGHPTHVVLATAVVLLAALSAWTALARARLAFRALGGGAA
;
A
#
# COMPACT_ATOMS: atom_id res chain seq x y z
N MET A 1 -62.96 -43.47 32.61
CA MET A 1 -63.49 -42.27 33.29
C MET A 1 -63.36 -41.10 32.33
N ALA A 2 -64.39 -40.79 31.53
CA ALA A 2 -65.43 -39.81 31.87
C ALA A 2 -64.81 -38.42 32.12
N ALA A 3 -64.68 -37.55 31.11
CA ALA A 3 -65.71 -36.70 30.49
C ALA A 3 -66.10 -35.48 31.33
N ARG A 4 -65.84 -34.28 30.77
CA ARG A 4 -66.80 -33.16 30.60
C ARG A 4 -66.21 -32.22 29.54
N GLN A 5 -66.74 -32.20 28.32
CA GLN A 5 -67.95 -31.45 27.86
C GLN A 5 -67.72 -29.94 27.94
N GLN A 6 -68.03 -29.08 26.97
CA GLN A 6 -68.68 -29.07 25.64
C GLN A 6 -68.23 -27.72 25.03
N GLY A 7 -67.96 -27.54 23.74
CA GLY A 7 -68.84 -27.77 22.60
C GLY A 7 -69.36 -26.42 22.09
N LEU A 8 -69.04 -26.03 20.86
CA LEU A 8 -69.90 -25.27 19.93
C LEU A 8 -69.24 -25.14 18.54
N LEU A 9 -69.92 -25.75 17.57
CA LEU A 9 -69.81 -25.61 16.10
C LEU A 9 -70.05 -24.13 15.72
N SER A 10 -69.66 -23.52 14.59
CA SER A 10 -69.38 -23.95 13.22
C SER A 10 -68.84 -22.70 12.41
N PRO A 11 -68.73 -22.66 11.06
CA PRO A 11 -67.47 -22.35 10.38
C PRO A 11 -67.52 -21.09 9.49
N HIS A 12 -66.62 -20.11 9.62
CA HIS A 12 -66.50 -19.07 8.59
C HIS A 12 -65.10 -18.47 8.45
N GLY A 13 -64.64 -18.44 7.20
CA GLY A 13 -64.00 -17.25 6.63
C GLY A 13 -62.52 -17.06 6.98
N GLY A 14 -61.65 -17.82 6.34
CA GLY A 14 -60.22 -17.47 6.29
C GLY A 14 -60.01 -16.05 5.72
N PRO A 15 -59.16 -15.22 6.34
CA PRO A 15 -58.85 -13.91 5.81
C PRO A 15 -57.99 -14.01 4.54
N ARG A 16 -58.61 -13.62 3.41
CA ARG A 16 -57.93 -13.36 2.13
C ARG A 16 -56.95 -12.19 2.30
N ILE A 17 -55.67 -12.48 2.47
CA ILE A 17 -54.62 -11.47 2.35
C ILE A 17 -54.42 -11.15 0.87
N ARG A 18 -54.84 -9.93 0.49
CA ARG A 18 -54.61 -9.33 -0.83
C ARG A 18 -53.10 -9.25 -1.12
N GLN A 19 -52.61 -10.08 -2.02
CA GLN A 19 -51.33 -9.85 -2.68
C GLN A 19 -51.45 -8.61 -3.58
N ARG A 20 -50.87 -7.49 -3.16
CA ARG A 20 -50.60 -6.34 -4.04
C ARG A 20 -49.44 -6.71 -4.95
N THR A 21 -49.74 -7.04 -6.19
CA THR A 21 -48.77 -7.16 -7.29
C THR A 21 -48.27 -5.76 -7.68
N HIS A 22 -47.14 -5.34 -7.12
CA HIS A 22 -46.37 -4.24 -7.70
C HIS A 22 -45.66 -4.76 -8.96
N ARG A 23 -46.29 -4.53 -10.12
CA ARG A 23 -45.62 -4.59 -11.43
C ARG A 23 -44.55 -3.50 -11.48
N ALA A 24 -43.31 -3.84 -11.14
CA ALA A 24 -42.15 -3.06 -11.54
C ALA A 24 -41.88 -3.35 -13.03
N ARG A 25 -42.04 -2.34 -13.88
CA ARG A 25 -41.66 -2.38 -15.29
C ARG A 25 -40.13 -2.54 -15.36
N GLY A 26 -39.65 -3.66 -15.91
CA GLY A 26 -38.27 -3.78 -16.36
C GLY A 26 -38.02 -2.92 -17.61
N PRO A 27 -36.80 -2.41 -17.83
CA PRO A 27 -36.49 -1.72 -19.06
C PRO A 27 -36.42 -2.72 -20.22
N ALA A 28 -37.09 -2.36 -21.31
CA ALA A 28 -37.20 -3.14 -22.53
C ALA A 28 -35.83 -3.32 -23.20
N VAL A 29 -35.51 -4.57 -23.52
CA VAL A 29 -34.51 -4.96 -24.51
C VAL A 29 -35.07 -4.59 -25.89
N GLY A 30 -34.45 -3.61 -26.56
CA GLY A 30 -34.81 -3.15 -27.90
C GLY A 30 -33.56 -2.99 -28.76
N ARG A 31 -33.47 -3.85 -29.78
CA ARG A 31 -32.45 -3.93 -30.83
C ARG A 31 -32.33 -2.63 -31.64
N GLY A 32 -31.12 -2.30 -32.09
CA GLY A 32 -30.90 -1.38 -33.21
C GLY A 32 -29.53 -0.70 -33.24
N GLN A 33 -28.50 -1.40 -33.73
CA GLN A 33 -27.36 -0.71 -34.37
C GLN A 33 -27.82 -0.14 -35.72
N PRO A 34 -27.30 1.01 -36.15
CA PRO A 34 -26.47 0.96 -37.35
C PRO A 34 -25.23 1.90 -37.34
N GLU A 35 -24.22 1.44 -38.08
CA GLU A 35 -23.23 2.23 -38.84
C GLU A 35 -22.00 2.84 -38.14
N LEU A 36 -21.03 1.95 -37.87
CA LEU A 36 -19.62 2.22 -38.17
C LEU A 36 -19.35 1.93 -39.65
N ARG A 37 -19.38 2.94 -40.52
CA ARG A 37 -18.58 2.97 -41.76
C ARG A 37 -18.61 4.35 -42.41
N ARG A 38 -17.40 4.80 -42.80
CA ARG A 38 -17.04 6.00 -43.57
C ARG A 38 -16.75 7.26 -42.75
N LEU A 39 -15.47 7.43 -42.43
CA LEU A 39 -14.68 8.60 -42.85
C LEU A 39 -13.20 8.28 -42.61
N ARG A 40 -12.68 7.41 -43.47
CA ARG A 40 -11.27 7.40 -43.83
C ARG A 40 -11.14 8.44 -44.94
N ASP A 41 -10.05 9.21 -44.88
CA ASP A 41 -9.57 10.16 -45.90
C ASP A 41 -9.91 11.64 -45.69
N ARG A 42 -9.09 12.31 -44.86
CA ARG A 42 -8.65 13.69 -45.12
C ARG A 42 -7.16 13.80 -44.78
N ARG A 43 -6.34 13.81 -45.83
CA ARG A 43 -4.94 14.24 -45.80
C ARG A 43 -4.89 15.77 -45.72
N ASP A 44 -3.91 16.29 -44.99
CA ASP A 44 -3.52 17.71 -44.89
C ASP A 44 -3.27 18.35 -46.26
N PRO A 45 -3.29 19.70 -46.38
CA PRO A 45 -2.01 20.44 -46.23
C PRO A 45 -2.14 21.89 -45.73
N LEU A 46 -1.38 22.26 -44.70
CA LEU A 46 -0.96 23.65 -44.46
C LEU A 46 0.55 23.71 -44.17
N LEU A 47 1.34 23.72 -45.24
CA LEU A 47 2.71 24.21 -45.27
C LEU A 47 2.85 25.18 -46.46
N PRO A 48 3.48 26.35 -46.30
CA PRO A 48 3.76 27.25 -47.42
C PRO A 48 5.02 26.84 -48.21
N ARG A 49 4.94 26.96 -49.54
CA ARG A 49 6.01 26.73 -50.53
C ARG A 49 6.96 27.93 -50.62
N GLY A 50 8.26 27.69 -50.79
CA GLY A 50 9.31 28.71 -51.02
C GLY A 50 9.45 29.18 -52.48
N PRO A 51 10.54 29.91 -52.82
CA PRO A 51 11.33 29.55 -54.02
C PRO A 51 12.86 29.76 -53.95
N ARG A 52 13.61 28.67 -54.27
CA ARG A 52 14.79 28.48 -55.19
C ARG A 52 16.14 29.23 -54.94
N PRO A 53 17.24 28.93 -55.70
CA PRO A 53 18.09 27.71 -55.65
C PRO A 53 19.63 28.02 -55.65
N GLY A 54 20.50 27.03 -55.41
CA GLY A 54 21.95 27.21 -55.64
C GLY A 54 22.84 25.97 -55.45
N HIS A 55 23.21 25.35 -56.58
CA HIS A 55 24.44 24.60 -56.93
C HIS A 55 25.16 23.70 -55.89
N ARG A 56 25.14 22.36 -56.12
CA ARG A 56 26.18 21.51 -56.79
C ARG A 56 27.39 21.18 -55.92
N GLY A 57 27.67 19.88 -55.74
CA GLY A 57 29.00 19.38 -55.41
C GLY A 57 29.02 18.01 -54.73
N ALA A 58 29.15 16.95 -55.54
CA ALA A 58 29.40 15.56 -55.11
C ALA A 58 30.86 15.41 -54.60
N ALA A 59 31.07 14.65 -53.52
CA ALA A 59 31.68 13.31 -53.46
C ALA A 59 33.18 13.17 -53.83
N HIS A 60 34.02 12.84 -52.84
CA HIS A 60 35.03 11.76 -52.78
C HIS A 60 35.94 12.00 -51.54
N GLN A 61 36.03 11.11 -50.53
CA GLN A 61 36.68 9.79 -50.43
C GLN A 61 38.21 9.84 -50.22
N ARG A 62 38.68 9.04 -49.24
CA ARG A 62 40.07 8.65 -48.85
C ARG A 62 40.78 9.71 -47.98
N GLY A 63 41.46 9.38 -46.90
CA GLY A 63 42.10 8.15 -46.43
C GLY A 63 43.51 8.54 -45.96
N GLY A 64 43.95 8.12 -44.77
CA GLY A 64 45.32 8.40 -44.31
C GLY A 64 45.52 8.21 -42.81
N ILE A 65 46.10 7.08 -42.44
CA ILE A 65 46.82 6.83 -41.18
C ILE A 65 48.24 7.42 -41.33
N LEU A 66 48.84 7.87 -40.22
CA LEU A 66 50.26 8.10 -39.85
C LEU A 66 50.22 9.13 -38.68
N ASP A 67 51.02 9.16 -37.63
CA ASP A 67 52.01 8.29 -37.00
C ASP A 67 52.29 8.91 -35.59
N GLU A 68 52.88 8.10 -34.73
CA GLU A 68 53.64 8.32 -33.48
C GLU A 68 53.78 9.71 -32.77
N ALA A 69 53.82 9.63 -31.44
CA ALA A 69 54.13 10.67 -30.44
C ALA A 69 55.66 10.93 -30.28
N PRO A 70 56.19 11.59 -29.21
CA PRO A 70 55.80 12.77 -28.42
C PRO A 70 56.96 13.80 -28.28
N ALA A 71 56.73 14.89 -27.53
CA ALA A 71 57.61 15.49 -26.50
C ALA A 71 57.91 17.01 -26.59
N ALA A 72 58.06 17.55 -25.38
CA ALA A 72 58.87 18.70 -24.98
C ALA A 72 58.24 20.10 -24.93
N ALA A 73 58.01 20.49 -23.67
CA ALA A 73 58.58 21.70 -23.06
C ALA A 73 57.95 23.07 -23.39
N ALA A 74 57.11 23.54 -22.47
CA ALA A 74 57.11 24.95 -22.10
C ALA A 74 56.82 25.09 -20.60
N ARG A 75 57.89 25.12 -19.81
CA ARG A 75 57.88 25.56 -18.41
C ARG A 75 57.55 27.05 -18.37
N ARG A 76 56.44 27.43 -17.73
CA ARG A 76 56.30 28.78 -17.14
C ARG A 76 56.15 28.65 -15.64
N ARG A 77 57.20 29.08 -14.93
CA ARG A 77 57.21 29.30 -13.48
C ARG A 77 56.29 30.47 -13.17
N SER A 78 55.35 30.29 -12.24
CA SER A 78 54.73 31.39 -11.50
C SER A 78 54.75 31.06 -10.01
N ARG A 79 55.72 31.69 -9.34
CA ARG A 79 55.73 32.21 -7.97
C ARG A 79 54.99 31.40 -6.89
N GLU A 80 55.82 30.80 -6.02
CA GLU A 80 55.47 30.44 -4.64
C GLU A 80 54.85 31.64 -3.91
N GLY A 81 53.55 31.53 -3.63
CA GLY A 81 52.90 32.23 -2.54
C GLY A 81 52.78 31.26 -1.38
N THR A 82 53.41 31.60 -0.26
CA THR A 82 53.30 30.95 1.05
C THR A 82 51.89 31.08 1.61
N GLY A 83 50.95 30.33 1.03
CA GLY A 83 49.68 30.02 1.66
C GLY A 83 49.87 28.83 2.59
N ARG A 84 49.76 29.03 3.91
CA ARG A 84 49.54 27.93 4.85
C ARG A 84 48.39 27.09 4.32
N ALA A 85 48.68 25.90 3.81
CA ALA A 85 47.66 24.91 3.53
C ALA A 85 46.96 24.61 4.86
N LEU A 86 45.71 25.04 4.99
CA LEU A 86 44.84 24.59 6.06
C LEU A 86 44.85 23.06 6.02
N PRO A 87 45.05 22.35 7.15
CA PRO A 87 44.91 20.90 7.14
C PRO A 87 43.53 20.56 6.58
N PRO A 88 43.39 19.48 5.79
CA PRO A 88 42.07 19.06 5.32
C PRO A 88 41.19 18.90 6.56
N ARG A 89 40.15 19.74 6.67
CA ARG A 89 39.11 19.57 7.68
C ARG A 89 38.57 18.17 7.46
N GLY A 90 38.73 17.34 8.49
CA GLY A 90 38.36 15.93 8.45
C GLY A 90 36.85 15.78 8.33
N ASP A 91 36.34 15.82 7.10
CA ASP A 91 34.96 15.43 6.77
C ASP A 91 34.82 13.90 6.63
N ARG A 92 35.73 13.11 7.21
CA ARG A 92 35.60 11.64 7.27
C ARG A 92 34.40 11.16 8.08
N ALA A 93 33.75 12.04 8.84
CA ALA A 93 32.56 11.70 9.62
C ALA A 93 31.25 11.72 8.81
N LEU A 94 31.23 12.29 7.60
CA LEU A 94 30.01 12.35 6.78
C LEU A 94 29.77 11.10 5.93
N ASP A 95 30.78 10.28 5.66
CA ASP A 95 30.67 9.09 4.79
C ASP A 95 30.13 7.83 5.50
N VAL A 96 29.98 7.89 6.83
CA VAL A 96 29.44 6.77 7.61
C VAL A 96 27.91 6.81 7.55
N PRO A 97 27.24 5.74 7.05
CA PRO A 97 25.78 5.69 6.97
C PRO A 97 25.15 6.05 8.33
N PRO A 98 23.99 6.72 8.36
CA PRO A 98 23.33 7.12 9.61
C PRO A 98 23.10 5.95 10.58
N ALA A 99 22.91 4.74 10.05
CA ALA A 99 22.78 3.50 10.81
C ALA A 99 24.04 3.09 11.57
N CYS A 100 25.22 3.54 11.12
CA CYS A 100 26.51 3.15 11.64
C CYS A 100 27.07 4.21 12.63
N ARG A 101 26.29 5.25 12.94
CA ARG A 101 26.65 6.28 13.93
C ARG A 101 26.21 5.81 15.34
N PRO A 102 27.10 5.79 16.34
CA PRO A 102 26.76 5.25 17.67
C PRO A 102 25.66 6.05 18.39
N GLY A 103 25.54 7.35 18.12
CA GLY A 103 24.52 8.21 18.74
C GLY A 103 23.08 7.95 18.26
N THR A 104 22.89 7.49 17.02
CA THR A 104 21.55 7.19 16.48
C THR A 104 21.01 5.88 17.03
N ALA A 105 21.90 4.92 17.35
CA ALA A 105 21.53 3.65 17.97
C ALA A 105 20.92 3.84 19.39
N ALA A 106 21.46 4.76 20.19
CA ALA A 106 20.94 5.05 21.54
C ALA A 106 19.53 5.69 21.50
N VAL A 107 19.32 6.66 20.61
CA VAL A 107 18.00 7.29 20.41
C VAL A 107 17.00 6.28 19.86
N ALA A 108 17.40 5.46 18.89
CA ALA A 108 16.55 4.39 18.37
C ALA A 108 16.17 3.39 19.46
N ALA A 109 17.13 2.93 20.29
CA ALA A 109 16.87 2.01 21.39
C ALA A 109 15.92 2.59 22.46
N LEU A 110 16.02 3.89 22.78
CA LEU A 110 15.11 4.56 23.71
C LEU A 110 13.68 4.64 23.14
N VAL A 111 13.54 5.08 21.89
CA VAL A 111 12.24 5.15 21.19
C VAL A 111 11.60 3.76 21.12
N VAL A 112 12.40 2.74 20.80
CA VAL A 112 11.99 1.32 20.77
C VAL A 112 11.54 0.85 22.15
N GLY A 113 12.32 1.10 23.20
CA GLY A 113 12.02 0.66 24.56
C GLY A 113 10.72 1.26 25.09
N VAL A 114 10.51 2.56 24.85
CA VAL A 114 9.26 3.24 25.23
C VAL A 114 8.07 2.69 24.45
N ALA A 115 8.19 2.53 23.13
CA ALA A 115 7.11 1.99 22.31
C ALA A 115 6.70 0.57 22.71
N VAL A 116 7.67 -0.31 22.95
CA VAL A 116 7.43 -1.69 23.39
C VAL A 116 6.78 -1.71 24.77
N LEU A 117 7.24 -0.89 25.71
CA LEU A 117 6.71 -0.87 27.07
C LEU A 117 5.26 -0.36 27.10
N LEU A 118 4.93 0.65 26.30
CA LEU A 118 3.56 1.13 26.12
C LEU A 118 2.67 0.08 25.46
N ALA A 119 3.17 -0.62 24.44
CA ALA A 119 2.43 -1.68 23.77
C ALA A 119 2.13 -2.86 24.71
N LEU A 120 3.11 -3.30 25.50
CA LEU A 120 2.96 -4.40 26.46
C LEU A 120 1.99 -4.05 27.59
N ARG A 121 2.06 -2.82 28.12
CA ARG A 121 1.11 -2.34 29.15
C ARG A 121 -0.32 -2.35 28.64
N GLY A 122 -0.55 -1.84 27.43
CA GLY A 122 -1.88 -1.89 26.81
C GLY A 122 -2.34 -3.33 26.57
N TYR A 123 -1.45 -4.22 26.08
CA TYR A 123 -1.81 -5.61 25.77
C TYR A 123 -2.27 -6.37 27.03
N ALA A 124 -1.51 -6.24 28.13
CA ALA A 124 -1.83 -6.86 29.41
C ALA A 124 -3.21 -6.43 29.94
N GLN A 125 -3.62 -5.18 29.73
CA GLN A 125 -4.91 -4.65 30.17
C GLN A 125 -6.09 -5.21 29.37
N THR A 126 -5.89 -5.46 28.07
CA THR A 126 -6.97 -5.97 27.18
C THR A 126 -7.10 -7.49 27.13
N ALA A 127 -6.08 -8.23 27.56
CA ALA A 127 -6.13 -9.70 27.64
C ALA A 127 -7.23 -10.22 28.59
N ALA A 128 -7.74 -9.37 29.49
CA ALA A 128 -8.76 -9.72 30.46
C ALA A 128 -10.21 -9.75 29.92
N ALA A 129 -10.49 -9.30 28.68
CA ALA A 129 -11.86 -9.01 28.23
C ALA A 129 -12.38 -9.79 26.98
N PHE A 130 -11.68 -10.80 26.46
CA PHE A 130 -12.00 -11.38 25.14
C PHE A 130 -12.79 -12.70 25.17
N ARG A 131 -13.86 -12.81 24.34
CA ARG A 131 -14.54 -14.06 23.95
C ARG A 131 -14.34 -14.36 22.46
N PRO A 132 -13.98 -15.59 22.05
CA PRO A 132 -13.75 -15.93 20.65
C PRO A 132 -15.06 -16.04 19.84
N ALA A 133 -15.00 -15.71 18.55
CA ALA A 133 -16.06 -15.93 17.56
C ALA A 133 -15.52 -16.79 16.39
N ASP A 134 -16.40 -17.61 15.82
CA ASP A 134 -16.13 -18.77 14.94
C ASP A 134 -15.81 -18.43 13.47
N GLU A 135 -14.90 -17.48 13.20
CA GLU A 135 -14.37 -17.24 11.86
C GLU A 135 -12.89 -17.63 11.75
N ALA A 136 -12.47 -18.05 10.55
CA ALA A 136 -11.08 -18.42 10.28
C ALA A 136 -10.11 -17.32 10.77
N PRO A 137 -9.12 -17.65 11.62
CA PRO A 137 -8.41 -16.62 12.35
C PRO A 137 -7.58 -15.75 11.40
N PRO A 138 -7.71 -14.41 11.46
CA PRO A 138 -6.78 -13.50 10.79
C PRO A 138 -5.33 -13.76 11.26
N LEU A 139 -4.34 -13.38 10.45
CA LEU A 139 -2.92 -13.58 10.81
C LEU A 139 -2.58 -12.87 12.14
N LEU A 140 -3.14 -11.67 12.34
CA LEU A 140 -3.15 -11.03 13.65
C LEU A 140 -4.22 -11.69 14.51
N GLY A 141 -3.78 -12.39 15.57
CA GLY A 141 -4.67 -13.08 16.48
C GLY A 141 -5.79 -12.16 17.01
N PRO A 142 -7.01 -12.68 17.25
CA PRO A 142 -8.16 -11.86 17.67
C PRO A 142 -7.87 -10.96 18.89
N ARG A 143 -7.03 -11.43 19.81
CA ARG A 143 -6.56 -10.68 20.98
C ARG A 143 -5.75 -9.42 20.61
N VAL A 144 -4.84 -9.52 19.65
CA VAL A 144 -4.00 -8.39 19.20
C VAL A 144 -4.87 -7.33 18.51
N ARG A 145 -5.85 -7.77 17.71
CA ARG A 145 -6.81 -6.86 17.07
C ARG A 145 -7.69 -6.15 18.10
N ALA A 146 -8.20 -6.88 19.10
CA ALA A 146 -9.00 -6.31 20.18
C ALA A 146 -8.19 -5.31 21.01
N TRP A 147 -6.94 -5.67 21.35
CA TRP A 147 -6.01 -4.77 22.02
C TRP A 147 -5.82 -3.47 21.24
N TYR A 148 -5.45 -3.58 19.96
CA TYR A 148 -5.12 -2.43 19.14
C TYR A 148 -6.34 -1.51 18.94
N LYS A 149 -7.53 -2.07 18.71
CA LYS A 149 -8.78 -1.30 18.68
C LYS A 149 -9.07 -0.63 20.02
N GLY A 150 -8.81 -1.30 21.14
CA GLY A 150 -8.96 -0.71 22.48
C GLY A 150 -8.03 0.49 22.69
N VAL A 151 -6.79 0.41 22.21
CA VAL A 151 -5.84 1.54 22.24
C VAL A 151 -6.33 2.70 21.37
N LEU A 152 -6.93 2.43 20.22
CA LEU A 152 -7.42 3.46 19.31
C LEU A 152 -8.76 4.08 19.73
N ALA A 153 -9.60 3.36 20.48
CA ALA A 153 -10.92 3.81 20.89
C ALA A 153 -10.97 5.23 21.51
N PRO A 154 -10.12 5.61 22.49
CA PRO A 154 -10.15 6.98 23.03
C PRO A 154 -9.77 8.04 21.99
N PHE A 155 -8.90 7.71 21.03
CA PHE A 155 -8.56 8.62 19.94
C PHE A 155 -9.72 8.76 18.95
N GLU A 156 -10.42 7.67 18.63
CA GLU A 156 -11.64 7.73 17.83
C GLU A 156 -12.69 8.63 18.49
N ASP A 157 -12.92 8.46 19.80
CA ASP A 157 -13.86 9.30 20.57
C ASP A 157 -13.45 10.78 20.56
N GLN A 158 -12.17 11.07 20.77
CA GLN A 158 -11.68 12.44 20.74
C GLN A 158 -11.82 13.08 19.35
N LEU A 159 -11.53 12.35 18.28
CA LEU A 159 -11.67 12.81 16.90
C LEU A 159 -13.14 13.07 16.53
N VAL A 160 -14.05 12.24 17.05
CA VAL A 160 -15.50 12.42 16.94
C VAL A 160 -15.93 13.71 17.65
N VAL A 161 -15.48 13.94 18.88
CA VAL A 161 -15.76 15.16 19.65
C VAL A 161 -15.25 16.42 18.93
N TRP A 162 -14.08 16.34 18.29
CA TRP A 162 -13.53 17.42 17.48
C TRP A 162 -14.22 17.59 16.12
N GLY A 163 -15.19 16.75 15.76
CA GLY A 163 -15.89 16.83 14.48
C GLY A 163 -14.98 16.55 13.28
N VAL A 164 -13.91 15.78 13.47
CA VAL A 164 -12.98 15.45 12.38
C VAL A 164 -13.70 14.58 11.35
N ARG A 165 -13.61 15.01 10.09
CA ARG A 165 -14.20 14.27 8.97
C ARG A 165 -13.38 13.02 8.64
N PRO A 166 -14.01 11.84 8.45
CA PRO A 166 -13.31 10.61 8.05
C PRO A 166 -12.46 10.78 6.80
N ASP A 167 -12.99 11.48 5.78
CA ASP A 167 -12.27 11.72 4.52
C ASP A 167 -10.89 12.38 4.74
N LEU A 168 -10.76 13.25 5.76
CA LEU A 168 -9.48 13.92 6.05
C LEU A 168 -8.44 12.93 6.57
N LEU A 169 -8.87 11.94 7.36
CA LEU A 169 -8.00 10.88 7.87
C LEU A 169 -7.55 9.97 6.72
N THR A 170 -8.44 9.65 5.79
CA THR A 170 -8.11 8.90 4.56
C THR A 170 -7.08 9.63 3.70
N TYR A 171 -7.21 10.95 3.50
CA TYR A 171 -6.20 11.74 2.78
C TYR A 171 -4.90 11.92 3.57
N ALA A 172 -4.97 12.03 4.90
CA ALA A 172 -3.79 12.07 5.75
C ALA A 172 -3.00 10.76 5.65
N GLN A 173 -3.68 9.61 5.65
CA GLN A 173 -3.05 8.31 5.38
C GLN A 173 -2.27 8.34 4.06
N LEU A 174 -2.88 8.83 2.97
CA LEU A 174 -2.21 8.93 1.67
C LEU A 174 -0.93 9.77 1.77
N GLY A 175 -1.00 10.93 2.41
CA GLY A 175 0.17 11.78 2.65
C GLY A 175 1.27 11.05 3.42
N VAL A 176 0.91 10.37 4.51
CA VAL A 176 1.86 9.58 5.32
C VAL A 176 2.45 8.42 4.51
N SER A 177 1.67 7.75 3.66
CA SER A 177 2.18 6.68 2.79
C SER A 177 3.13 7.18 1.71
N VAL A 178 2.90 8.37 1.15
CA VAL A 178 3.85 9.02 0.23
C VAL A 178 5.15 9.36 0.96
N LEU A 179 5.06 9.87 2.18
CA LEU A 179 6.24 10.12 3.02
C LEU A 179 6.97 8.81 3.37
N ALA A 180 6.24 7.73 3.65
CA ALA A 180 6.82 6.40 3.87
C ALA A 180 7.57 5.91 2.63
N GLY A 181 6.96 6.05 1.44
CA GLY A 181 7.61 5.73 0.17
C GLY A 181 8.88 6.55 -0.06
N ALA A 182 8.83 7.87 0.17
CA ALA A 182 10.01 8.73 0.06
C ALA A 182 11.11 8.33 1.06
N ALA A 183 10.75 7.99 2.29
CA ALA A 183 11.68 7.51 3.31
C ALA A 183 12.31 6.16 2.93
N PHE A 184 11.54 5.22 2.36
CA PHE A 184 12.08 3.98 1.82
C PHE A 184 13.08 4.26 0.70
N TRP A 185 12.71 5.10 -0.27
CA TRP A 185 13.59 5.46 -1.39
C TRP A 185 14.90 6.10 -0.91
N ALA A 186 14.83 6.98 0.09
CA ALA A 186 15.99 7.62 0.70
C ALA A 186 16.83 6.69 1.62
N GLY A 187 16.39 5.43 1.82
CA GLY A 187 17.06 4.46 2.70
C GLY A 187 16.86 4.73 4.19
N TRP A 188 15.91 5.59 4.59
CA TRP A 188 15.55 5.85 5.98
C TRP A 188 14.62 4.76 6.52
N ILE A 189 15.09 3.51 6.48
CA ILE A 189 14.27 2.31 6.69
C ILE A 189 13.56 2.29 8.04
N PHE A 190 14.22 2.74 9.12
CA PHE A 190 13.61 2.82 10.44
C PHE A 190 12.43 3.80 10.49
N VAL A 191 12.60 4.98 9.89
CA VAL A 191 11.55 6.01 9.81
C VAL A 191 10.42 5.56 8.89
N ALA A 192 10.77 4.94 7.75
CA ALA A 192 9.80 4.38 6.83
C ALA A 192 8.91 3.31 7.50
N GLY A 193 9.47 2.48 8.39
CA GLY A 193 8.72 1.53 9.20
C GLY A 193 7.67 2.19 10.10
N TRP A 194 8.05 3.24 10.83
CA TRP A 194 7.12 4.02 11.66
C TRP A 194 6.03 4.71 10.85
N LEU A 195 6.38 5.34 9.73
CA LEU A 195 5.42 5.98 8.84
C LEU A 195 4.43 4.96 8.25
N THR A 196 4.91 3.76 7.90
CA THR A 196 4.05 2.67 7.41
C THR A 196 3.05 2.20 8.47
N ILE A 197 3.49 2.06 9.74
CA ILE A 197 2.60 1.71 10.86
C ILE A 197 1.57 2.83 11.09
N LEU A 198 2.02 4.10 11.05
CA LEU A 198 1.15 5.26 11.21
C LEU A 198 0.09 5.33 10.09
N ALA A 199 0.47 5.09 8.83
CA ALA A 199 -0.48 5.03 7.72
C ALA A 199 -1.56 3.96 7.96
N GLY A 200 -1.16 2.74 8.36
CA GLY A 200 -2.11 1.69 8.71
C GLY A 200 -2.95 2.00 9.97
N THR A 201 -2.47 2.89 10.85
CA THR A 201 -3.24 3.37 12.01
C THR A 201 -4.34 4.33 11.56
N LEU A 202 -4.01 5.28 10.69
CA LEU A 202 -4.97 6.25 10.14
C LEU A 202 -6.10 5.57 9.37
N ASP A 203 -5.77 4.51 8.63
CA ASP A 203 -6.71 3.60 7.93
C ASP A 203 -7.72 2.89 8.85
N ILE A 204 -7.35 2.67 10.11
CA ILE A 204 -8.25 2.03 11.06
C ILE A 204 -9.11 3.10 11.75
N LEU A 205 -8.51 4.27 12.02
CA LEU A 205 -9.18 5.41 12.63
C LEU A 205 -10.25 6.01 11.72
N ASP A 206 -10.03 6.14 10.42
CA ASP A 206 -11.02 6.75 9.52
C ASP A 206 -12.33 5.94 9.44
N GLY A 207 -12.24 4.62 9.36
CA GLY A 207 -13.38 3.72 9.42
C GLY A 207 -14.02 3.69 10.80
N GLY A 208 -13.23 3.81 11.87
CA GLY A 208 -13.71 3.95 13.26
C GLY A 208 -14.56 5.21 13.44
N VAL A 209 -14.00 6.36 13.08
CA VAL A 209 -14.64 7.68 13.15
C VAL A 209 -15.86 7.73 12.23
N ALA A 210 -15.81 7.16 11.01
CA ALA A 210 -16.96 7.10 10.11
C ALA A 210 -18.16 6.36 10.71
N ARG A 211 -17.91 5.26 11.42
CA ARG A 211 -18.97 4.49 12.10
C ARG A 211 -19.55 5.25 13.29
N ARG A 212 -18.70 5.86 14.13
CA ARG A 212 -19.15 6.61 15.31
C ARG A 212 -19.90 7.89 14.96
N ASN A 213 -19.47 8.61 13.91
CA ASN A 213 -20.13 9.82 13.42
C ASN A 213 -21.41 9.55 12.60
N GLY A 214 -21.78 8.29 12.37
CA GLY A 214 -22.89 7.95 11.47
C GLY A 214 -22.66 8.39 10.01
N ALA A 215 -21.39 8.63 9.63
CA ALA A 215 -20.99 9.12 8.31
C ALA A 215 -20.62 7.99 7.32
N ALA A 216 -20.78 6.72 7.73
CA ALA A 216 -20.55 5.56 6.88
C ALA A 216 -21.56 5.54 5.71
N GLY A 217 -21.06 5.55 4.47
CA GLY A 217 -21.91 5.51 3.29
C GLY A 217 -21.15 5.12 2.02
N PRO A 218 -21.86 4.91 0.89
CA PRO A 218 -21.27 4.37 -0.33
C PRO A 218 -20.16 5.25 -0.93
N ARG A 219 -20.32 6.58 -0.86
CA ARG A 219 -19.30 7.53 -1.32
C ARG A 219 -18.01 7.43 -0.51
N GLY A 220 -18.12 7.43 0.81
CA GLY A 220 -16.96 7.30 1.71
C GLY A 220 -16.26 5.98 1.50
N ALA A 221 -17.01 4.88 1.43
CA ALA A 221 -16.47 3.55 1.14
C ALA A 221 -15.73 3.50 -0.21
N LEU A 222 -16.21 4.19 -1.25
CA LEU A 222 -15.49 4.28 -2.53
C LEU A 222 -14.17 5.06 -2.37
N ILE A 223 -14.20 6.23 -1.73
CA ILE A 223 -13.02 7.10 -1.53
C ILE A 223 -11.95 6.35 -0.74
N ASP A 224 -12.30 5.85 0.44
CA ASP A 224 -11.49 4.99 1.30
C ASP A 224 -10.79 3.93 0.45
N SER A 225 -11.61 3.11 -0.20
CA SER A 225 -11.12 2.03 -1.03
C SER A 225 -10.16 2.51 -2.14
N VAL A 226 -10.42 3.60 -2.86
CA VAL A 226 -9.52 4.05 -3.93
C VAL A 226 -8.21 4.61 -3.36
N VAL A 227 -8.29 5.46 -2.35
CA VAL A 227 -7.14 6.13 -1.74
C VAL A 227 -6.19 5.11 -1.11
N ASP A 228 -6.73 4.04 -0.54
CA ASP A 228 -5.98 2.92 -0.01
C ASP A 228 -5.04 2.27 -1.00
N ARG A 229 -5.51 2.10 -2.24
CA ARG A 229 -4.73 1.46 -3.30
C ARG A 229 -3.56 2.36 -3.70
N TYR A 230 -3.80 3.67 -3.79
CA TYR A 230 -2.73 4.64 -4.02
C TYR A 230 -1.75 4.71 -2.85
N SER A 231 -2.24 4.64 -1.61
CA SER A 231 -1.43 4.67 -0.39
C SER A 231 -0.47 3.48 -0.33
N GLU A 232 -0.99 2.26 -0.53
CA GLU A 232 -0.14 1.06 -0.59
C GLU A 232 0.85 1.13 -1.76
N PHE A 233 0.40 1.55 -2.94
CA PHE A 233 1.27 1.66 -4.11
C PHE A 233 2.41 2.66 -3.91
N ALA A 234 2.15 3.83 -3.30
CA ALA A 234 3.19 4.81 -2.99
C ALA A 234 4.29 4.22 -2.08
N THR A 235 3.89 3.41 -1.10
CA THR A 235 4.81 2.71 -0.21
C THR A 235 5.65 1.67 -0.97
N PHE A 236 5.02 0.83 -1.79
CA PHE A 236 5.72 -0.16 -2.62
C PHE A 236 6.62 0.49 -3.68
N LEU A 237 6.24 1.64 -4.23
CA LEU A 237 7.05 2.36 -5.21
C LEU A 237 8.37 2.82 -4.60
N GLY A 238 8.33 3.42 -3.40
CA GLY A 238 9.52 3.79 -2.64
C GLY A 238 10.40 2.60 -2.29
N LEU A 239 9.79 1.49 -1.88
CA LEU A 239 10.48 0.25 -1.56
C LEU A 239 11.13 -0.39 -2.80
N GLY A 240 10.47 -0.31 -3.96
CA GLY A 240 11.01 -0.76 -5.24
C GLY A 240 12.21 0.08 -5.66
N ALA A 241 12.12 1.41 -5.48
CA ALA A 241 13.25 2.31 -5.73
C ALA A 241 14.44 2.01 -4.81
N PHE A 242 14.19 1.64 -3.55
CA PHE A 242 15.22 1.21 -2.60
C PHE A 242 15.92 -0.09 -3.04
N PHE A 243 15.15 -1.09 -3.48
CA PHE A 243 15.67 -2.39 -3.92
C PHE A 243 15.97 -2.48 -5.42
N ARG A 244 16.09 -1.36 -6.15
CA ARG A 244 16.14 -1.32 -7.62
C ARG A 244 17.26 -2.16 -8.27
N GLU A 245 18.41 -2.30 -7.60
CA GLU A 245 19.56 -3.11 -8.06
C GLU A 245 19.60 -4.50 -7.41
N SER A 246 18.55 -4.89 -6.67
CA SER A 246 18.48 -6.15 -5.92
C SER A 246 17.44 -7.10 -6.51
N TRP A 247 17.70 -8.40 -6.39
CA TRP A 247 16.70 -9.44 -6.71
C TRP A 247 15.39 -9.27 -5.93
N VAL A 248 15.45 -8.60 -4.77
CA VAL A 248 14.29 -8.28 -3.92
C VAL A 248 13.28 -7.39 -4.66
N LEU A 249 13.68 -6.64 -5.69
CA LEU A 249 12.77 -5.87 -6.53
C LEU A 249 11.62 -6.72 -7.10
N LEU A 250 11.92 -7.95 -7.51
CA LEU A 250 10.90 -8.88 -8.01
C LEU A 250 9.90 -9.26 -6.91
N ALA A 251 10.36 -9.44 -5.67
CA ALA A 251 9.50 -9.69 -4.53
C ALA A 251 8.64 -8.46 -4.18
N VAL A 252 9.18 -7.24 -4.30
CA VAL A 252 8.41 -5.99 -4.13
C VAL A 252 7.31 -5.88 -5.20
N ALA A 253 7.64 -6.11 -6.47
CA ALA A 253 6.67 -6.08 -7.57
C ALA A 253 5.57 -7.14 -7.37
N ALA A 254 5.96 -8.36 -6.95
CA ALA A 254 5.01 -9.42 -6.62
C ALA A 254 4.12 -9.03 -5.43
N ALA A 255 4.68 -8.43 -4.37
CA ALA A 255 3.91 -7.95 -3.22
C ALA A 255 2.90 -6.88 -3.62
N ALA A 256 3.30 -5.90 -4.43
CA ALA A 256 2.42 -4.84 -4.91
C ALA A 256 1.27 -5.40 -5.76
N PHE A 257 1.58 -6.26 -6.74
CA PHE A 257 0.57 -6.88 -7.60
C PHE A 257 -0.39 -7.77 -6.80
N THR A 258 0.14 -8.62 -5.93
CA THR A 258 -0.69 -9.55 -5.15
C THR A 258 -1.53 -8.81 -4.10
N SER A 259 -1.05 -7.71 -3.52
CA SER A 259 -1.85 -6.84 -2.66
C SER A 259 -3.05 -6.25 -3.39
N LEU A 260 -2.84 -5.75 -4.62
CA LEU A 260 -3.92 -5.28 -5.48
C LEU A 260 -4.91 -6.40 -5.82
N MET A 261 -4.41 -7.61 -6.12
CA MET A 261 -5.27 -8.76 -6.41
C MET A 261 -6.11 -9.21 -5.21
N VAL A 262 -5.60 -9.14 -3.98
CA VAL A 262 -6.39 -9.42 -2.78
C VAL A 262 -7.62 -8.50 -2.69
N SER A 263 -7.43 -7.21 -2.97
CA SER A 263 -8.49 -6.19 -2.94
C SER A 263 -9.44 -6.32 -4.14
N TYR A 264 -8.90 -6.52 -5.34
CA TYR A 264 -9.67 -6.63 -6.58
C TYR A 264 -10.56 -7.88 -6.60
N THR A 265 -10.03 -9.05 -6.24
CA THR A 265 -10.81 -10.30 -6.21
C THR A 265 -12.00 -10.19 -5.26
N ARG A 266 -11.83 -9.52 -4.11
CA ARG A 266 -12.93 -9.23 -3.19
C ARG A 266 -13.98 -8.31 -3.84
N ALA A 267 -13.56 -7.14 -4.31
CA ALA A 267 -14.48 -6.17 -4.90
C ALA A 267 -15.24 -6.76 -6.10
N ARG A 268 -14.58 -7.57 -6.93
CA ARG A 268 -15.20 -8.21 -8.08
C ARG A 268 -16.17 -9.32 -7.68
N ALA A 269 -15.84 -10.11 -6.66
CA ALA A 269 -16.75 -11.14 -6.15
C ALA A 269 -18.01 -10.52 -5.53
N GLU A 270 -17.84 -9.47 -4.71
CA GLU A 270 -18.97 -8.74 -4.10
C GLU A 270 -19.87 -8.11 -5.17
N ALA A 271 -19.29 -7.55 -6.24
CA ALA A 271 -20.05 -7.03 -7.39
C ALA A 271 -20.83 -8.11 -8.16
N LEU A 272 -20.45 -9.38 -8.03
CA LEU A 272 -21.15 -10.54 -8.61
C LEU A 272 -22.12 -11.18 -7.60
N GLY A 273 -22.35 -10.56 -6.44
CA GLY A 273 -23.24 -11.08 -5.39
C GLY A 273 -22.62 -12.13 -4.48
N VAL A 274 -21.31 -12.38 -4.59
CA VAL A 274 -20.59 -13.32 -3.72
C VAL A 274 -19.92 -12.55 -2.58
N ALA A 275 -20.47 -12.71 -1.37
CA ALA A 275 -19.82 -12.21 -0.17
C ALA A 275 -18.60 -13.08 0.17
N LEU A 276 -17.41 -12.50 0.07
CA LEU A 276 -16.17 -13.15 0.51
C LEU A 276 -15.80 -12.64 1.90
N SER A 277 -15.88 -13.52 2.90
CA SER A 277 -15.36 -13.23 4.23
C SER A 277 -13.82 -13.16 4.24
N ALA A 278 -13.32 -12.52 5.29
CA ALA A 278 -11.94 -12.29 5.64
C ALA A 278 -10.94 -13.43 5.27
N GLY A 279 -9.92 -13.10 4.46
CA GLY A 279 -8.73 -13.92 4.25
C GLY A 279 -7.64 -13.64 5.30
N ARG A 280 -6.57 -14.45 5.35
CA ARG A 280 -5.50 -14.35 6.38
C ARG A 280 -4.64 -13.09 6.27
N ALA A 281 -4.27 -12.64 5.08
CA ALA A 281 -3.52 -11.39 4.87
C ALA A 281 -4.47 -10.25 4.47
N GLN A 282 -5.12 -9.63 5.46
CA GLN A 282 -5.91 -8.43 5.22
C GLN A 282 -4.99 -7.20 5.26
N ARG A 283 -5.58 -6.03 5.00
CA ARG A 283 -4.84 -4.79 4.85
C ARG A 283 -4.06 -4.37 6.11
N PRO A 284 -4.61 -4.46 7.33
CA PRO A 284 -3.85 -4.20 8.55
C PRO A 284 -2.63 -5.10 8.72
N GLU A 285 -2.74 -6.39 8.37
CA GLU A 285 -1.63 -7.34 8.44
C GLU A 285 -0.46 -6.90 7.55
N ARG A 286 -0.74 -6.34 6.37
CA ARG A 286 0.30 -5.90 5.44
C ARG A 286 1.09 -4.72 5.99
N TYR A 287 0.39 -3.71 6.54
CA TYR A 287 1.02 -2.58 7.21
C TYR A 287 1.85 -3.02 8.42
N VAL A 288 1.36 -4.00 9.19
CA VAL A 288 2.13 -4.54 10.33
C VAL A 288 3.36 -5.30 9.86
N VAL A 289 3.24 -6.24 8.91
CA VAL A 289 4.39 -7.02 8.42
C VAL A 289 5.45 -6.12 7.79
N LEU A 290 5.06 -5.19 6.93
CA LEU A 290 6.00 -4.30 6.26
C LEU A 290 6.57 -3.25 7.22
N GLY A 291 5.71 -2.59 7.99
CA GLY A 291 6.10 -1.53 8.92
C GLY A 291 6.99 -2.05 10.05
N PHE A 292 6.60 -3.16 10.69
CA PHE A 292 7.42 -3.81 11.70
C PHE A 292 8.70 -4.42 11.11
N GLY A 293 8.62 -5.03 9.92
CA GLY A 293 9.79 -5.56 9.22
C GLY A 293 10.83 -4.49 8.90
N ALA A 294 10.38 -3.31 8.44
CA ALA A 294 11.24 -2.15 8.18
C ALA A 294 11.81 -1.57 9.48
N TRP A 295 10.96 -1.36 10.50
CA TRP A 295 11.39 -0.91 11.81
C TRP A 295 12.46 -1.83 12.43
N LEU A 296 12.22 -3.14 12.43
CA LEU A 296 13.14 -4.14 12.95
C LEU A 296 14.41 -4.21 12.10
N SER A 297 14.30 -4.14 10.77
CA SER A 297 15.47 -4.09 9.89
C SER A 297 16.34 -2.87 10.16
N GLY A 298 15.71 -1.71 10.41
CA GLY A 298 16.42 -0.51 10.82
C GLY A 298 17.17 -0.73 12.13
N LEU A 299 16.51 -1.27 13.15
CA LEU A 299 17.14 -1.56 14.44
C LEU A 299 18.30 -2.56 14.31
N VAL A 300 18.10 -3.67 13.60
CA VAL A 300 19.14 -4.68 13.35
C VAL A 300 20.32 -4.07 12.59
N ALA A 301 20.07 -3.23 11.58
CA ALA A 301 21.15 -2.55 10.88
C ALA A 301 21.96 -1.62 11.81
N HIS A 302 21.32 -0.93 12.75
CA HIS A 302 22.03 -0.08 13.72
C HIS A 302 22.88 -0.89 14.71
N LEU A 303 22.37 -2.03 15.19
CA LEU A 303 23.08 -2.88 16.15
C LEU A 303 24.19 -3.69 15.48
N ALA A 304 23.99 -4.12 14.23
CA ALA A 304 24.92 -4.98 13.53
C ALA A 304 25.98 -4.21 12.72
N CYS A 305 25.72 -2.96 12.30
CA CYS A 305 26.68 -2.20 11.49
C CYS A 305 28.05 -2.02 12.18
N PRO A 306 28.16 -1.72 13.50
CA PRO A 306 29.44 -1.63 14.18
C PRO A 306 30.28 -2.92 14.13
N LEU A 307 29.64 -4.08 13.95
CA LEU A 307 30.28 -5.39 13.88
C LEU A 307 30.59 -5.82 12.44
N LEU A 308 29.66 -5.57 11.51
CA LEU A 308 29.73 -6.04 10.13
C LEU A 308 30.39 -5.02 9.17
N GLY A 309 30.53 -3.76 9.58
CA GLY A 309 31.06 -2.68 8.74
C GLY A 309 30.11 -2.17 7.66
N HIS A 310 28.95 -2.80 7.46
CA HIS A 310 27.92 -2.38 6.51
C HIS A 310 26.50 -2.64 7.05
N PRO A 311 25.50 -1.79 6.71
CA PRO A 311 24.11 -2.03 7.10
C PRO A 311 23.54 -3.25 6.36
N THR A 312 22.77 -4.08 7.07
CA THR A 312 22.09 -5.24 6.47
C THR A 312 20.58 -5.01 6.40
N HIS A 313 19.98 -5.40 5.28
CA HIS A 313 18.53 -5.26 5.04
C HIS A 313 17.84 -6.62 4.85
N VAL A 314 18.46 -7.70 5.34
CA VAL A 314 17.96 -9.08 5.22
C VAL A 314 16.59 -9.23 5.90
N VAL A 315 16.39 -8.57 7.03
CA VAL A 315 15.10 -8.57 7.74
C VAL A 315 14.00 -7.95 6.88
N LEU A 316 14.25 -6.78 6.27
CA LEU A 316 13.29 -6.13 5.38
C LEU A 316 13.03 -6.97 4.13
N ALA A 317 14.08 -7.50 3.49
CA ALA A 317 13.94 -8.38 2.34
C ALA A 317 13.07 -9.61 2.67
N THR A 318 13.30 -10.21 3.84
CA THR A 318 12.51 -11.34 4.33
C THR A 318 11.05 -10.95 4.55
N ALA A 319 10.79 -9.79 5.18
CA ALA A 319 9.44 -9.28 5.37
C ALA A 319 8.70 -9.06 4.05
N VAL A 320 9.38 -8.53 3.02
CA VAL A 320 8.81 -8.35 1.67
C VAL A 320 8.49 -9.68 1.00
N VAL A 321 9.39 -10.65 1.05
CA VAL A 321 9.16 -11.99 0.47
C VAL A 321 7.99 -12.68 1.15
N LEU A 322 7.93 -12.63 2.48
CA LEU A 322 6.81 -13.17 3.25
C LEU A 322 5.50 -12.47 2.90
N LEU A 323 5.52 -11.14 2.80
CA LEU A 323 4.36 -10.34 2.42
C LEU A 323 3.84 -10.72 1.03
N ALA A 324 4.74 -10.87 0.05
CA ALA A 324 4.40 -11.31 -1.30
C ALA A 324 3.75 -12.70 -1.30
N ALA A 325 4.36 -13.66 -0.60
CA ALA A 325 3.85 -15.03 -0.51
C ALA A 325 2.48 -15.10 0.18
N LEU A 326 2.31 -14.40 1.31
CA LEU A 326 1.05 -14.35 2.06
C LEU A 326 -0.07 -13.65 1.28
N SER A 327 0.26 -12.57 0.57
CA SER A 327 -0.68 -11.84 -0.28
C SER A 327 -1.09 -12.66 -1.51
N ALA A 328 -0.13 -13.34 -2.16
CA ALA A 328 -0.39 -14.25 -3.27
C ALA A 328 -1.32 -15.40 -2.84
N TRP A 329 -1.00 -16.05 -1.72
CA TRP A 329 -1.82 -17.11 -1.15
C TRP A 329 -3.24 -16.62 -0.88
N THR A 330 -3.38 -15.44 -0.27
CA THR A 330 -4.69 -14.86 0.06
C THR A 330 -5.49 -14.50 -1.19
N ALA A 331 -4.87 -13.92 -2.22
CA ALA A 331 -5.53 -13.61 -3.48
C ALA A 331 -6.03 -14.88 -4.18
N LEU A 332 -5.20 -15.91 -4.26
CA LEU A 332 -5.56 -17.20 -4.85
C LEU A 332 -6.65 -17.92 -4.05
N ALA A 333 -6.57 -17.90 -2.72
CA ALA A 333 -7.60 -18.48 -1.86
C ALA A 333 -8.96 -17.80 -2.08
N ARG A 334 -8.98 -16.45 -2.13
CA ARG A 334 -10.21 -15.67 -2.43
C ARG A 334 -10.76 -15.99 -3.82
N ALA A 335 -9.90 -16.03 -4.83
CA ALA A 335 -10.31 -16.37 -6.18
C ALA A 335 -10.94 -17.78 -6.25
N ARG A 336 -10.30 -18.78 -5.63
CA ARG A 336 -10.84 -20.15 -5.57
C ARG A 336 -12.19 -20.22 -4.87
N LEU A 337 -12.36 -19.48 -3.77
CA LEU A 337 -13.65 -19.41 -3.06
C LEU A 337 -14.73 -18.75 -3.93
N ALA A 338 -14.41 -17.66 -4.62
CA ALA A 338 -15.34 -17.00 -5.54
C ALA A 338 -15.76 -17.92 -6.69
N PHE A 339 -14.80 -18.62 -7.32
CA PHE A 339 -15.10 -19.55 -8.41
C PHE A 339 -15.99 -20.71 -7.96
N ARG A 340 -15.76 -21.26 -6.76
CA ARG A 340 -16.61 -22.32 -6.20
C ARG A 340 -18.03 -21.82 -5.90
N ALA A 341 -18.15 -20.62 -5.33
CA ALA A 341 -19.44 -20.03 -5.02
C ALA A 341 -20.29 -19.77 -6.28
N LEU A 342 -19.66 -19.35 -7.38
CA LEU A 342 -20.34 -19.11 -8.65
C LEU A 342 -20.62 -20.40 -9.44
N GLY A 343 -19.71 -21.38 -9.37
CA GLY A 343 -19.87 -22.68 -10.04
C GLY A 343 -20.92 -23.58 -9.39
N GLY A 344 -21.16 -23.44 -8.09
CA GLY A 344 -22.16 -24.22 -7.35
C GLY A 344 -23.63 -23.84 -7.62
N GLY A 345 -23.89 -22.78 -8.38
CA GLY A 345 -25.25 -22.36 -8.81
C GLY A 345 -25.70 -22.95 -10.15
N ALA A 346 -24.88 -23.81 -10.77
CA ALA A 346 -25.19 -24.50 -12.01
C ALA A 346 -25.20 -26.03 -11.78
N ALA A 347 -26.19 -26.51 -11.02
CA ALA A 347 -26.57 -27.92 -10.94
C ALA A 347 -28.06 -28.02 -10.58
#